data_AF-A0A0E4H5L4-F1
#
_entry.id   AF-A0A0E4H5L4-F1
#
_cell.length_a   1.000
_cell.length_b   1.000
_cell.length_c   1.000
_cell.angle_alpha   90.00
_cell.angle_beta   90.00
_cell.angle_gamma   90.00
#
_symmetry.space_group_name_H-M   'P 1'
#
loop_
_entity.id
_entity.type
_entity.pdbx_description
1 polymer ?
#
loop_
_entity_poly.entity_id
_entity_poly.type
_entity_poly.pdbx_seq_one_letter_code
_entity_poly.pdbx_strand_id
1 'polypeptide(L)'
;MVKPARAVRTRSDKTGVMAAPSLAGLNDQEFEQVLLKNAHPPVRDAHVWRQLTTPQLIDRTKRVLIAMRDRNRRAIHRKNRHLNEFHAECQGRGEQGRRDWFAAKAAHERWTLAAKNFDHTVCAALGELDEIRQARADHRGRGAAYHDRFASAVQAIREHRTASRKANLEPESHDLALWKVLDRLTTSPAQRQPPQTSPELPA
;
A
#
# COMPACT_ATOMS: atom_id res chain seq x y z
N MET A 1 44.75 -43.04 -19.23
CA MET A 1 43.36 -42.87 -19.72
C MET A 1 42.65 -41.92 -18.75
N VAL A 2 42.61 -40.60 -18.95
CA VAL A 2 41.80 -39.79 -19.88
C VAL A 2 40.28 -39.99 -19.72
N LYS A 3 39.67 -39.11 -18.89
CA LYS A 3 38.39 -38.33 -19.01
C LYS A 3 37.07 -39.00 -19.52
N PRO A 4 35.86 -38.39 -19.31
CA PRO A 4 35.43 -37.40 -18.30
C PRO A 4 33.98 -37.59 -17.74
N ALA A 5 33.69 -36.78 -16.72
CA ALA A 5 32.45 -36.07 -16.34
C ALA A 5 31.11 -36.46 -17.00
N ARG A 6 30.12 -36.81 -16.15
CA ARG A 6 28.70 -36.78 -16.50
C ARG A 6 28.03 -35.61 -15.78
N ALA A 7 27.77 -34.55 -16.55
CA ALA A 7 26.99 -33.40 -16.13
C ALA A 7 25.56 -33.83 -15.79
N VAL A 8 25.15 -33.62 -14.54
CA VAL A 8 23.73 -33.64 -14.15
C VAL A 8 23.12 -32.36 -14.71
N ARG A 9 22.33 -32.51 -15.77
CA ARG A 9 21.47 -31.45 -16.29
C ARG A 9 20.50 -31.06 -15.19
N THR A 10 20.69 -29.87 -14.62
CA THR A 10 19.64 -29.17 -13.89
C THR A 10 18.48 -28.97 -14.85
N ARG A 11 17.46 -29.81 -14.67
CA ARG A 11 16.16 -29.63 -15.30
C ARG A 11 15.67 -28.28 -14.78
N SER A 12 15.64 -27.30 -15.67
CA SER A 12 15.04 -26.01 -15.44
C SER A 12 13.58 -26.27 -15.10
N ASP A 13 13.27 -26.28 -13.81
CA ASP A 13 11.91 -26.28 -13.32
C ASP A 13 11.29 -24.98 -13.83
N LYS A 14 10.50 -25.12 -14.90
CA LYS A 14 9.39 -24.23 -15.19
C LYS A 14 8.47 -24.30 -13.99
N THR A 15 8.78 -23.53 -12.95
CA THR A 15 7.77 -23.04 -12.02
C THR A 15 6.82 -22.21 -12.87
N GLY A 16 5.73 -22.85 -13.27
CA GLY A 16 4.56 -22.17 -13.77
C GLY A 16 4.27 -21.05 -12.79
N VAL A 17 4.43 -19.81 -13.26
CA VAL A 17 3.81 -18.65 -12.66
C VAL A 17 2.31 -18.90 -12.79
N MET A 18 1.76 -19.69 -11.87
CA MET A 18 0.35 -19.58 -11.55
C MET A 18 0.20 -18.14 -11.12
N ALA A 19 -0.38 -17.32 -11.99
CA ALA A 19 -0.75 -15.96 -11.66
C ALA A 19 -1.50 -16.03 -10.33
N ALA A 20 -0.89 -15.52 -9.27
CA ALA A 20 -1.53 -15.45 -7.98
C ALA A 20 -2.89 -14.77 -8.20
N PRO A 21 -4.00 -15.35 -7.69
CA PRO A 21 -5.32 -14.76 -7.87
C PRO A 21 -5.25 -13.29 -7.45
N SER A 22 -5.73 -12.40 -8.32
CA SER A 22 -5.76 -10.98 -8.04
C SER A 22 -6.44 -10.76 -6.69
N LEU A 23 -5.77 -10.08 -5.75
CA LEU A 23 -6.29 -9.84 -4.41
C LEU A 23 -7.67 -9.14 -4.44
N ALA A 24 -7.96 -8.41 -5.52
CA ALA A 24 -9.26 -7.78 -5.73
C ALA A 24 -10.40 -8.78 -5.93
N GLY A 25 -10.13 -9.95 -6.53
CA GLY A 25 -11.13 -10.98 -6.83
C GLY A 25 -11.37 -11.96 -5.69
N LEU A 26 -10.57 -11.93 -4.62
CA LEU A 26 -10.77 -12.78 -3.44
C LEU A 26 -12.05 -12.41 -2.72
N ASN A 27 -12.77 -13.41 -2.20
CA ASN A 27 -13.87 -13.16 -1.27
C ASN A 27 -13.34 -12.64 0.09
N ASP A 28 -14.23 -12.17 0.97
CA ASP A 28 -13.80 -11.54 2.23
C ASP A 28 -13.07 -12.51 3.17
N GLN A 29 -13.42 -13.80 3.16
CA GLN A 29 -12.76 -14.80 4.00
C GLN A 29 -11.35 -15.11 3.51
N GLU A 30 -11.17 -15.30 2.20
CA GLU A 30 -9.87 -15.51 1.58
C GLU A 30 -8.96 -14.28 1.74
N PHE A 31 -9.54 -13.10 1.54
CA PHE A 31 -8.86 -11.83 1.70
C PHE A 31 -8.38 -11.65 3.15
N GLU A 32 -9.21 -11.98 4.14
CA GLU A 32 -8.85 -11.98 5.55
C GLU A 32 -7.68 -12.95 5.85
N GLN A 33 -7.68 -14.15 5.28
CA GLN A 33 -6.59 -15.11 5.48
C GLN A 33 -5.26 -14.60 4.92
N VAL A 34 -5.28 -13.95 3.76
CA VAL A 34 -4.09 -13.29 3.19
C VAL A 34 -3.63 -12.16 4.12
N LEU A 35 -4.56 -11.35 4.62
CA LEU A 35 -4.28 -10.24 5.52
C LEU A 35 -3.64 -10.71 6.84
N LEU A 36 -4.19 -11.77 7.44
CA LEU A 36 -3.68 -12.39 8.66
C LEU A 36 -2.21 -12.80 8.54
N LYS A 37 -1.84 -13.43 7.42
CA LYS A 37 -0.47 -13.86 7.16
C LYS A 37 0.51 -12.70 6.96
N ASN A 38 0.01 -11.53 6.57
CA ASN A 38 0.82 -10.38 6.18
C ASN A 38 0.73 -9.18 7.13
N ALA A 39 -0.07 -9.27 8.20
CA ALA A 39 -0.25 -8.18 9.17
C ALA A 39 0.97 -7.98 10.09
N HIS A 40 1.81 -9.00 10.28
CA HIS A 40 2.98 -8.93 11.14
C HIS A 40 4.25 -8.63 10.33
N PRO A 41 4.90 -7.44 10.48
CA PRO A 41 6.00 -7.02 9.63
C PRO A 41 7.20 -7.97 9.53
N PRO A 42 7.66 -8.64 10.62
CA PRO A 42 8.81 -9.55 10.55
C PRO A 42 8.63 -10.77 9.64
N VAL A 43 7.40 -11.22 9.39
CA VAL A 43 7.11 -12.46 8.64
C VAL A 43 6.26 -12.23 7.40
N ARG A 44 5.90 -10.98 7.10
CA ARG A 44 5.04 -10.64 5.95
C ARG A 44 5.78 -10.70 4.63
N ASP A 45 5.04 -11.01 3.57
CA ASP A 45 5.49 -10.79 2.20
C ASP A 45 5.32 -9.30 1.84
N ALA A 46 6.44 -8.63 1.57
CA ALA A 46 6.46 -7.21 1.22
C ALA A 46 5.73 -6.89 -0.09
N HIS A 47 5.71 -7.80 -1.06
CA HIS A 47 5.00 -7.62 -2.32
C HIS A 47 3.49 -7.71 -2.10
N VAL A 48 3.02 -8.71 -1.35
CA VAL A 48 1.59 -8.86 -1.01
C VAL A 48 1.10 -7.67 -0.19
N TRP A 49 1.87 -7.23 0.81
CA TRP A 49 1.52 -6.03 1.59
C TRP A 49 1.40 -4.77 0.72
N ARG A 50 2.32 -4.59 -0.23
CA ARG A 50 2.24 -3.47 -1.19
C ARG A 50 0.96 -3.51 -2.02
N GLN A 51 0.51 -4.70 -2.44
CA GLN A 51 -0.76 -4.85 -3.15
C GLN A 51 -1.97 -4.55 -2.25
N LEU A 52 -2.00 -5.09 -1.02
CA LEU A 52 -3.05 -4.86 -0.02
C LEU A 52 -3.21 -3.37 0.33
N THR A 53 -2.12 -2.60 0.24
CA THR A 53 -2.11 -1.17 0.54
C THR A 53 -2.33 -0.29 -0.69
N THR A 54 -2.57 -0.84 -1.90
CA THR A 54 -2.88 -0.02 -3.09
C THR A 54 -4.12 0.88 -2.90
N PRO A 55 -4.23 2.01 -3.62
CA PRO A 55 -5.39 2.90 -3.49
C PRO A 55 -6.75 2.21 -3.65
N GLN A 56 -6.82 1.18 -4.48
CA GLN A 56 -8.04 0.42 -4.77
C GLN A 56 -8.43 -0.52 -3.60
N LEU A 57 -7.46 -1.06 -2.87
CA LEU A 57 -7.70 -2.07 -1.84
C LEU A 57 -7.61 -1.53 -0.41
N ILE A 58 -6.96 -0.38 -0.20
CA ILE A 58 -6.63 0.13 1.14
C ILE A 58 -7.85 0.33 2.06
N ASP A 59 -9.02 0.67 1.52
CA ASP A 59 -10.28 0.77 2.28
C ASP A 59 -10.84 -0.60 2.67
N ARG A 60 -10.77 -1.58 1.77
CA ARG A 60 -11.15 -2.96 2.08
C ARG A 60 -10.22 -3.54 3.15
N THR A 61 -8.91 -3.37 2.98
CA THR A 61 -7.88 -3.78 3.93
C THR A 61 -8.13 -3.21 5.33
N LYS A 62 -8.40 -1.89 5.43
CA LYS A 62 -8.72 -1.23 6.70
C LYS A 62 -9.99 -1.80 7.34
N ARG A 63 -11.08 -1.95 6.57
CA ARG A 63 -12.34 -2.51 7.08
C ARG A 63 -12.18 -3.93 7.63
N VAL A 64 -11.46 -4.79 6.91
CA VAL A 64 -11.24 -6.19 7.34
C VAL A 64 -10.40 -6.23 8.63
N LEU A 65 -9.33 -5.45 8.73
CA LEU A 65 -8.53 -5.35 9.96
C LEU A 65 -9.36 -4.88 11.16
N ILE A 66 -10.23 -3.88 10.98
CA ILE A 66 -11.16 -3.42 12.03
C ILE A 66 -12.09 -4.57 12.45
N ALA A 67 -12.71 -5.26 11.50
CA ALA A 67 -13.62 -6.37 11.79
C ALA A 67 -12.91 -7.54 12.51
N MET A 68 -11.65 -7.82 12.18
CA MET A 68 -10.81 -8.79 12.89
C MET A 68 -10.54 -8.37 14.33
N ARG A 69 -10.14 -7.11 14.53
CA ARG A 69 -9.89 -6.53 15.86
C ARG A 69 -11.14 -6.63 16.74
N ASP A 70 -12.30 -6.27 16.20
CA ASP A 70 -13.55 -6.28 16.95
C ASP A 70 -13.99 -7.70 17.30
N ARG A 71 -13.79 -8.68 16.41
CA ARG A 71 -14.02 -10.10 16.72
C ARG A 71 -13.10 -10.58 17.85
N ASN A 72 -11.82 -10.21 17.83
CA ASN A 72 -10.88 -10.55 18.88
C ASN A 72 -11.29 -9.94 20.23
N ARG A 73 -11.66 -8.66 20.26
CA ARG A 73 -12.18 -7.98 21.46
C ARG A 73 -13.41 -8.67 22.03
N ARG A 74 -14.40 -8.98 21.18
CA ARG A 74 -15.59 -9.74 21.60
C ARG A 74 -15.22 -11.12 22.15
N ALA A 75 -14.24 -11.80 21.55
CA ALA A 75 -13.76 -13.08 22.06
C ALA A 75 -13.11 -12.95 23.44
N ILE A 76 -12.30 -11.92 23.67
CA ILE A 76 -11.70 -11.62 24.99
C ILE A 76 -12.79 -11.41 26.04
N HIS A 77 -13.78 -10.57 25.75
CA HIS A 77 -14.90 -10.33 26.67
C HIS A 77 -15.66 -11.61 27.02
N ARG A 78 -16.00 -12.43 26.03
CA ARG A 78 -16.69 -13.72 26.26
C ARG A 78 -15.83 -14.67 27.10
N LYS A 79 -14.54 -14.77 26.81
CA LYS A 79 -13.62 -15.68 27.51
C LYS A 79 -13.38 -15.24 28.97
N ASN A 80 -13.32 -13.93 29.22
CA ASN A 80 -13.25 -13.38 30.57
C ASN A 80 -14.52 -13.67 31.37
N ARG A 81 -15.69 -13.49 30.75
CA ARG A 81 -16.98 -13.82 31.37
C ARG A 81 -17.04 -15.30 31.75
N HIS A 82 -16.70 -16.19 30.82
CA HIS A 82 -16.70 -17.63 31.06
C HIS A 82 -15.73 -18.04 32.18
N LEU A 83 -14.55 -17.42 32.25
CA LEU A 83 -13.62 -17.67 33.34
C LEU A 83 -14.21 -17.25 34.70
N ASN A 84 -14.88 -16.11 34.78
CA ASN A 84 -15.52 -15.64 36.01
C ASN A 84 -16.67 -16.55 36.45
N GLU A 85 -17.49 -17.03 35.50
CA GLU A 85 -18.55 -18.01 35.75
C GLU A 85 -17.96 -19.33 36.28
N PHE A 86 -16.89 -19.83 35.65
CA PHE A 86 -16.19 -21.03 36.10
C PHE A 86 -15.56 -20.87 37.50
N HIS A 87 -15.03 -19.70 37.82
CA HIS A 87 -14.51 -19.41 39.16
C HIS A 87 -15.59 -19.57 40.24
N ALA A 88 -16.80 -19.06 39.99
CA ALA A 88 -17.93 -19.19 40.92
C ALA A 88 -18.34 -20.66 41.11
N GLU A 89 -18.36 -21.46 40.04
CA GLU A 89 -18.64 -22.90 40.13
C GLU A 89 -17.59 -23.67 40.96
N CYS A 90 -16.30 -23.31 40.80
CA CYS A 90 -15.20 -23.96 41.51
C CYS A 90 -15.21 -23.69 43.01
N GLN A 91 -15.72 -22.54 43.47
CA GLN A 91 -15.77 -22.19 44.90
C GLN A 91 -16.59 -23.20 45.72
N GLY A 92 -17.62 -23.80 45.13
CA GLY A 92 -18.46 -24.81 45.79
C GLY A 92 -17.85 -26.22 45.87
N ARG A 93 -16.69 -26.47 45.24
CA ARG A 93 -16.12 -27.83 45.05
C ARG A 93 -14.87 -28.11 45.89
N GLY A 94 -14.52 -27.24 46.84
CA GLY A 94 -13.38 -27.43 47.74
C GLY A 94 -12.02 -27.49 47.02
N GLU A 95 -11.12 -28.37 47.47
CA GLU A 95 -9.76 -28.47 46.91
C GLU A 95 -9.72 -28.83 45.43
N GLN A 96 -10.62 -29.71 44.98
CA GLN A 96 -10.69 -30.09 43.57
C GLN A 96 -11.06 -28.89 42.70
N GLY A 97 -12.07 -28.12 43.12
CA GLY A 97 -12.44 -26.87 42.45
C GLY A 97 -11.29 -25.87 42.39
N ARG A 98 -10.48 -25.75 43.46
CA ARG A 98 -9.30 -24.89 43.47
C ARG A 98 -8.25 -25.33 42.44
N ARG A 99 -7.98 -26.63 42.29
CA ARG A 99 -7.04 -27.16 41.29
C ARG A 99 -7.54 -26.89 39.86
N ASP A 100 -8.80 -27.17 39.60
CA ASP A 100 -9.44 -26.95 38.30
C ASP A 100 -9.41 -25.46 37.92
N TRP A 101 -9.69 -24.58 38.88
CA TRP A 101 -9.61 -23.13 38.72
C TRP A 101 -8.21 -22.67 38.29
N PHE A 102 -7.16 -23.11 38.99
CA PHE A 102 -5.79 -22.71 38.64
C PHE A 102 -5.38 -23.18 37.25
N ALA A 103 -5.76 -24.41 36.87
CA ALA A 103 -5.51 -24.93 35.53
C ALA A 103 -6.23 -24.09 34.44
N ALA A 104 -7.51 -23.78 34.66
CA ALA A 104 -8.30 -22.95 33.75
C ALA A 104 -7.77 -21.52 33.65
N LYS A 105 -7.36 -20.93 34.77
CA LYS A 105 -6.75 -19.58 34.83
C LYS A 105 -5.44 -19.54 34.04
N ALA A 106 -4.55 -20.50 34.23
CA ALA A 106 -3.29 -20.56 33.49
C ALA A 106 -3.51 -20.73 31.98
N ALA A 107 -4.48 -21.56 31.57
CA ALA A 107 -4.86 -21.70 30.17
C ALA A 107 -5.46 -20.40 29.60
N HIS A 108 -6.28 -19.71 30.40
CA HIS A 108 -6.84 -18.41 30.02
C HIS A 108 -5.75 -17.34 29.84
N GLU A 109 -4.79 -17.25 30.76
CA GLU A 109 -3.68 -16.27 30.68
C GLU A 109 -2.84 -16.46 29.42
N ARG A 110 -2.47 -17.70 29.08
CA ARG A 110 -1.75 -18.02 27.83
C ARG A 110 -2.55 -17.59 26.59
N TRP A 111 -3.85 -17.88 26.58
CA TRP A 111 -4.73 -17.48 25.48
C TRP A 111 -4.88 -15.96 25.39
N THR A 112 -5.03 -15.27 26.52
CA THR A 112 -5.18 -13.81 26.60
C THR A 112 -3.91 -13.11 26.14
N LEU A 113 -2.73 -13.64 26.46
CA LEU A 113 -1.46 -13.14 25.94
C LEU A 113 -1.43 -13.21 24.40
N ALA A 114 -1.80 -14.35 23.82
CA ALA A 114 -1.89 -14.49 22.36
C ALA A 114 -2.90 -13.52 21.73
N ALA A 115 -4.07 -13.35 22.35
CA ALA A 115 -5.10 -12.43 21.89
C ALA A 115 -4.67 -10.96 21.95
N LYS A 116 -3.89 -10.58 22.97
CA LYS A 116 -3.29 -9.23 23.09
C LYS A 116 -2.20 -9.00 22.03
N ASN A 117 -1.33 -9.97 21.79
CA ASN A 117 -0.31 -9.88 20.75
C ASN A 117 -0.94 -9.74 19.35
N PHE A 118 -2.05 -10.44 19.12
CA PHE A 118 -2.86 -10.27 17.93
C PHE A 118 -3.44 -8.84 17.82
N ASP A 119 -4.06 -8.31 18.87
CA ASP A 119 -4.60 -6.94 18.87
C ASP A 119 -3.50 -5.91 18.59
N HIS A 120 -2.32 -6.07 19.21
CA HIS A 120 -1.16 -5.21 18.96
C HIS A 120 -0.72 -5.25 17.49
N THR A 121 -0.61 -6.43 16.90
CA THR A 121 -0.25 -6.61 15.48
C THR A 121 -1.24 -5.93 14.55
N VAL A 122 -2.55 -6.12 14.80
CA VAL A 122 -3.60 -5.49 13.99
C VAL A 122 -3.61 -3.97 14.17
N CYS A 123 -3.38 -3.46 15.38
CA CYS A 123 -3.27 -2.02 15.63
C CYS A 123 -2.09 -1.39 14.91
N ALA A 124 -0.92 -2.04 14.94
CA ALA A 124 0.27 -1.58 14.22
C ALA A 124 0.00 -1.54 12.71
N ALA A 125 -0.59 -2.60 12.16
CA ALA A 125 -0.97 -2.65 10.74
C ALA A 125 -1.97 -1.53 10.37
N LEU A 126 -2.96 -1.24 11.22
CA LEU A 126 -3.89 -0.12 11.01
C LEU A 126 -3.18 1.24 11.05
N GLY A 127 -2.22 1.45 11.96
CA GLY A 127 -1.40 2.66 12.01
C GLY A 127 -0.61 2.86 10.71
N GLU A 128 0.05 1.81 10.22
CA GLU A 128 0.80 1.84 8.96
C GLU A 128 -0.12 2.18 7.77
N LEU A 129 -1.36 1.67 7.74
CA LEU A 129 -2.33 2.03 6.70
C LEU A 129 -2.68 3.52 6.72
N ASP A 130 -2.83 4.11 7.90
CA ASP A 130 -3.17 5.51 8.06
C ASP A 130 -1.97 6.41 7.69
N GLU A 131 -0.75 6.02 8.03
CA GLU A 131 0.48 6.68 7.56
C GLU A 131 0.59 6.65 6.02
N ILE A 132 0.33 5.50 5.39
CA ILE A 132 0.34 5.37 3.92
C ILE A 132 -0.72 6.28 3.28
N ARG A 133 -1.91 6.39 3.89
CA ARG A 133 -2.96 7.30 3.41
C ARG A 133 -2.52 8.75 3.53
N GLN A 134 -1.98 9.13 4.67
CA GLN A 134 -1.53 10.49 4.92
C GLN A 134 -0.42 10.89 3.95
N ALA A 135 0.59 10.04 3.77
CA ALA A 135 1.66 10.28 2.81
C ALA A 135 1.11 10.50 1.39
N ARG A 136 0.13 9.71 0.95
CA ARG A 136 -0.53 9.89 -0.36
C ARG A 136 -1.35 11.17 -0.45
N ALA A 137 -1.98 11.60 0.63
CA ALA A 137 -2.69 12.87 0.67
C ALA A 137 -1.70 14.05 0.55
N ASP A 138 -0.59 13.99 1.29
CA ASP A 138 0.47 15.01 1.27
C ASP A 138 1.15 15.10 -0.10
N HIS A 139 1.37 13.97 -0.78
CA HIS A 139 1.89 13.95 -2.15
C HIS A 139 0.91 14.57 -3.15
N ARG A 140 -0.39 14.35 -3.00
CA ARG A 140 -1.42 15.00 -3.85
C ARG A 140 -1.49 16.50 -3.61
N GLY A 141 -1.43 16.95 -2.35
CA GLY A 141 -1.42 18.37 -2.01
C GLY A 141 -0.17 19.10 -2.51
N ARG A 142 1.00 18.46 -2.41
CA ARG A 142 2.26 18.99 -2.97
C ARG A 142 2.21 19.12 -4.49
N GLY A 143 1.61 18.15 -5.19
CA GLY A 143 1.44 18.20 -6.65
C GLY A 143 0.70 19.46 -7.13
N ALA A 144 -0.41 19.81 -6.48
CA ALA A 144 -1.15 21.03 -6.79
C ALA A 144 -0.32 22.29 -6.52
N ALA A 145 0.34 22.37 -5.37
CA ALA A 145 1.20 23.51 -5.04
C ALA A 145 2.39 23.69 -6.01
N TYR A 146 3.00 22.58 -6.47
CA TYR A 146 4.04 22.64 -7.50
C TYR A 146 3.49 23.07 -8.86
N HIS A 147 2.30 22.60 -9.22
CA HIS A 147 1.63 23.00 -10.46
C HIS A 147 1.32 24.51 -10.45
N ASP A 148 0.80 25.06 -9.35
CA ASP A 148 0.49 26.49 -9.23
C ASP A 148 1.74 27.35 -9.26
N ARG A 149 2.82 26.92 -8.58
CA ARG A 149 4.12 27.60 -8.64
C ARG A 149 4.72 27.57 -10.04
N PHE A 150 4.60 26.44 -10.74
CA PHE A 150 5.04 26.31 -12.11
C PHE A 150 4.24 27.22 -13.04
N ALA A 151 2.91 27.23 -12.93
CA ALA A 151 2.04 28.12 -13.70
C ALA A 151 2.37 29.60 -13.44
N SER A 152 2.61 29.97 -12.18
CA SER A 152 3.02 31.32 -11.79
C SER A 152 4.38 31.70 -12.39
N ALA A 153 5.36 30.80 -12.37
CA ALA A 153 6.67 31.02 -12.98
C ALA A 153 6.57 31.18 -14.50
N VAL A 154 5.80 30.31 -15.17
CA VAL A 154 5.52 30.41 -16.62
C VAL A 154 4.88 31.76 -16.96
N GLN A 155 3.94 32.23 -16.14
CA GLN A 155 3.28 33.51 -16.34
C GLN A 155 4.24 34.69 -16.16
N ALA A 156 5.06 34.67 -15.11
CA ALA A 156 6.07 35.72 -14.88
C ALA A 156 7.07 35.83 -16.05
N ILE A 157 7.48 34.70 -16.64
CA ILE A 157 8.37 34.70 -17.82
C ILE A 157 7.68 35.31 -19.05
N ARG A 158 6.38 35.05 -19.25
CA ARG A 158 5.59 35.67 -20.33
C ARG A 158 5.45 37.17 -20.15
N GLU A 159 5.20 37.61 -18.92
CA GLU A 159 5.09 39.02 -18.57
C GLU A 159 6.42 39.75 -18.78
N HIS A 160 7.53 39.15 -18.35
CA HIS A 160 8.87 39.65 -18.63
C HIS A 160 9.10 39.84 -20.14
N ARG A 161 8.84 38.80 -20.96
CA ARG A 161 8.96 38.88 -22.43
C ARG A 161 8.13 40.01 -23.03
N THR A 162 6.92 40.19 -22.51
CA THR A 162 6.00 41.25 -22.98
C THR A 162 6.51 42.62 -22.58
N ALA A 163 6.98 42.78 -21.34
CA ALA A 163 7.54 44.02 -20.83
C ALA A 163 8.81 44.45 -21.57
N SER A 164 9.76 43.52 -21.80
CA SER A 164 10.99 43.79 -22.56
C SER A 164 10.68 44.28 -23.97
N ARG A 165 9.71 43.64 -24.65
CA ARG A 165 9.25 44.07 -25.99
C ARG A 165 8.60 45.44 -25.96
N LYS A 166 7.73 45.72 -24.97
CA LYS A 166 7.05 47.02 -24.83
C LYS A 166 8.03 48.16 -24.54
N ALA A 167 9.08 47.88 -23.76
CA ALA A 167 10.14 48.83 -23.44
C ALA A 167 11.19 48.96 -24.55
N ASN A 168 11.05 48.21 -25.66
CA ASN A 168 12.01 48.14 -26.76
C ASN A 168 13.44 47.82 -26.30
N LEU A 169 13.55 46.94 -25.30
CA LEU A 169 14.83 46.45 -24.78
C LEU A 169 15.31 45.28 -25.63
N GLU A 170 16.58 45.33 -26.04
CA GLU A 170 17.25 44.18 -26.62
C GLU A 170 17.42 43.09 -25.55
N PRO A 171 16.88 41.87 -25.75
CA PRO A 171 16.96 40.81 -24.78
C PRO A 171 18.39 40.26 -24.66
N GLU A 172 18.81 39.96 -23.45
CA GLU A 172 20.11 39.34 -23.24
C GLU A 172 20.08 37.85 -23.60
N SER A 173 21.27 37.25 -23.73
CA SER A 173 21.41 35.83 -24.09
C SER A 173 20.68 34.89 -23.11
N HIS A 174 20.61 35.26 -21.82
CA HIS A 174 19.92 34.50 -20.79
C HIS A 174 18.39 34.64 -20.87
N ASP A 175 17.87 35.81 -21.27
CA ASP A 175 16.43 36.01 -21.53
C ASP A 175 15.96 35.14 -22.69
N LEU A 176 16.75 35.11 -23.77
CA LEU A 176 16.48 34.26 -24.92
C LEU A 176 16.50 32.77 -24.55
N ALA A 177 17.41 32.35 -23.67
CA ALA A 177 17.46 30.98 -23.17
C ALA A 177 16.20 30.64 -22.34
N LEU A 178 15.77 31.54 -21.45
CA LEU A 178 14.56 31.41 -20.65
C LEU A 178 13.30 31.32 -21.52
N TRP A 179 13.18 32.17 -22.55
CA TRP A 179 12.03 32.18 -23.46
C TRP A 179 11.98 30.94 -24.37
N LYS A 180 13.14 30.40 -24.77
CA LYS A 180 13.19 29.11 -25.48
C LYS A 180 12.65 27.96 -24.63
N VAL A 181 12.93 27.97 -23.33
CA VAL A 181 12.36 26.99 -22.40
C VAL A 181 10.85 27.18 -22.29
N LEU A 182 10.38 28.41 -22.15
CA LEU A 182 8.95 28.73 -22.16
C LEU A 182 8.26 28.19 -23.43
N ASP A 183 8.82 28.47 -24.61
CA ASP A 183 8.23 28.03 -25.89
C ASP A 183 8.12 26.50 -25.95
N ARG A 184 9.12 25.75 -25.45
CA ARG A 184 9.06 24.27 -25.35
C ARG A 184 7.99 23.77 -24.39
N LEU A 185 7.77 24.48 -23.29
CA LEU A 185 6.77 24.11 -22.28
C LEU A 185 5.34 24.42 -22.74
N THR A 186 5.16 25.41 -23.61
CA THR A 186 3.84 25.84 -24.10
C THR A 186 3.44 25.24 -25.44
N THR A 187 4.39 24.70 -26.20
CA THR A 187 4.11 24.01 -27.47
C THR A 187 3.71 22.56 -27.19
N SER A 188 2.41 22.29 -27.18
CA SER A 188 1.86 20.94 -27.00
C SER A 188 2.34 19.98 -28.12
N PRO A 189 2.61 18.69 -27.84
CA PRO A 189 2.97 17.71 -28.87
C PRO A 189 1.88 17.43 -29.92
N ALA A 190 0.67 17.99 -29.76
CA ALA A 190 -0.46 17.81 -30.69
C ALA A 190 -0.30 18.49 -32.07
N GLN A 191 0.74 19.28 -32.31
CA GLN A 191 1.01 19.93 -33.61
C GLN A 191 2.08 19.22 -34.46
N ARG A 192 2.48 17.99 -34.13
CA ARG A 192 3.28 17.14 -35.03
C ARG A 192 2.38 16.24 -35.88
N GLN A 193 1.55 16.83 -36.73
CA GLN A 193 0.96 16.08 -37.84
C GLN A 193 1.96 16.13 -39.00
N PRO A 194 2.53 15.01 -39.46
CA PRO A 194 3.30 15.01 -40.70
C PRO A 194 2.37 15.35 -41.88
N PRO A 195 2.88 16.04 -42.92
CA PRO A 195 2.08 16.34 -44.10
C PRO A 195 1.58 15.03 -44.72
N GLN A 196 0.25 14.90 -44.86
CA GLN A 196 -0.32 13.79 -45.62
C GLN A 196 0.00 14.00 -47.10
N THR A 197 1.01 13.29 -47.57
CA THR A 197 1.24 13.08 -49.01
C THR A 197 0.05 12.32 -49.59
N SER A 198 -0.68 12.98 -50.48
CA SER A 198 -1.75 12.37 -51.28
C SER A 198 -1.20 11.25 -52.15
N PRO A 199 -1.90 10.12 -52.33
CA PRO A 199 -1.48 9.09 -53.25
C PRO A 199 -1.75 9.53 -54.70
N GLU A 200 -0.70 9.47 -55.50
CA GLU A 200 -0.70 9.62 -56.95
C GLU A 200 -1.57 8.52 -57.58
N LEU A 201 -2.53 8.92 -58.42
CA LEU A 201 -3.38 8.04 -59.21
C LEU A 201 -2.57 7.41 -60.36
N PRO A 202 -2.63 6.09 -60.59
CA PRO A 202 -2.05 5.50 -61.78
C PRO A 202 -2.95 5.74 -63.00
N ALA A 203 -2.29 6.03 -64.14
CA ALA A 203 -2.88 6.18 -65.46
C ALA A 203 -3.33 4.84 -66.07
#